data_AF-W7E694-F1
#
_entry.id   AF-W7E694-F1
#
_cell.length_a   1.000
_cell.length_b   1.000
_cell.length_c   1.000
_cell.angle_alpha   90.00
_cell.angle_beta   90.00
_cell.angle_gamma   90.00
#
_symmetry.space_group_name_H-M   'P 1'
#
loop_
_entity.id
_entity.type
_entity.pdbx_description
1 polymer ?
#
loop_
_entity_poly.entity_id
_entity_poly.type
_entity_poly.pdbx_seq_one_letter_code
_entity_poly.pdbx_strand_id
1 'polypeptide(L)'
;MNPLSITESIIDIIGGVSATYRTIRPIKGLPEAFDVVQYHLPLVLRTLWIAQDTLYDDHEIIEDERNNVVAILQSSHNQAQELLRVFDKVKKECENDKDAKEWAQIRSVYHEALRGMEGSTVEQLMKDILGGMKKLASSQIFKRVLQHNMETLEEALEEAIRYILKVEPSLPDLEFNNDERIFTSEQDATGVILQQNGLQENTCMFDSGAICFNERHGLLFGKHS
;
A
#
# COMPACT_ATOMS: atom_id res chain seq x y z
N MET A 1 18.76 -7.43 -16.91
CA MET A 1 18.01 -6.29 -17.48
C MET A 1 18.96 -5.12 -17.69
N ASN A 2 18.64 -4.23 -18.63
CA ASN A 2 19.45 -3.01 -18.88
C ASN A 2 19.07 -1.91 -17.87
N PRO A 3 20.01 -1.37 -17.06
CA PRO A 3 19.70 -0.33 -16.08
C PRO A 3 19.12 0.96 -16.68
N LEU A 4 19.46 1.30 -17.92
CA LEU A 4 18.86 2.44 -18.63
C LEU A 4 17.36 2.23 -18.85
N SER A 5 16.99 1.06 -19.37
CA SER A 5 15.59 0.72 -19.62
C SER A 5 14.76 0.65 -18.33
N ILE A 6 15.35 0.17 -17.23
CA ILE A 6 14.67 0.21 -15.91
C ILE A 6 14.46 1.66 -15.49
N THR A 7 15.49 2.51 -15.61
CA THR A 7 15.42 3.93 -15.23
C THR A 7 14.33 4.68 -16.00
N GLU A 8 14.29 4.53 -17.32
CA GLU A 8 13.24 5.08 -18.20
C GLU A 8 11.85 4.63 -17.75
N SER A 9 11.67 3.34 -17.47
CA SER A 9 10.40 2.80 -17.00
C SER A 9 9.98 3.42 -15.66
N ILE A 10 10.91 3.63 -14.71
CA ILE A 10 10.59 4.29 -13.44
C ILE A 10 10.15 5.74 -13.68
N ILE A 11 10.85 6.48 -14.55
CA ILE A 11 10.49 7.86 -14.91
C ILE A 11 9.05 7.93 -15.44
N ASP A 12 8.69 7.04 -16.36
CA ASP A 12 7.34 6.95 -16.92
C ASP A 12 6.29 6.65 -15.84
N ILE A 13 6.57 5.69 -14.95
CA ILE A 13 5.68 5.34 -13.84
C ILE A 13 5.47 6.53 -12.90
N ILE A 14 6.54 7.23 -12.50
CA ILE A 14 6.45 8.41 -11.65
C ILE A 14 5.66 9.55 -12.33
N GLY A 15 5.83 9.71 -13.64
CA GLY A 15 4.99 10.60 -14.45
C GLY A 15 3.51 10.21 -14.39
N GLY A 16 3.22 8.92 -14.50
CA GLY A 16 1.89 8.35 -14.31
C GLY A 16 1.29 8.65 -12.94
N VAL A 17 2.06 8.44 -11.85
CA VAL A 17 1.61 8.73 -10.48
C VAL A 17 1.24 10.21 -10.35
N SER A 18 2.06 11.13 -10.87
CA SER A 18 1.75 12.56 -10.80
C SER A 18 0.52 12.93 -11.62
N ALA A 19 0.33 12.32 -12.79
CA ALA A 19 -0.86 12.53 -13.60
C ALA A 19 -2.12 12.04 -12.87
N THR A 20 -2.07 10.85 -12.29
CA THR A 20 -3.17 10.28 -11.52
C THR A 20 -3.48 11.10 -10.25
N TYR A 21 -2.44 11.57 -9.54
CA TYR A 21 -2.62 12.47 -8.39
C TYR A 21 -3.45 13.71 -8.73
N ARG A 22 -3.18 14.35 -9.89
CA ARG A 22 -3.95 15.54 -10.33
C ARG A 22 -5.44 15.26 -10.52
N THR A 23 -5.79 14.01 -10.82
CA THR A 23 -7.18 13.56 -10.93
C THR A 23 -7.81 13.30 -9.56
N ILE A 24 -7.06 12.70 -8.61
CA ILE A 24 -7.60 12.31 -7.30
C ILE A 24 -7.50 13.41 -6.22
N ARG A 25 -6.62 14.41 -6.39
CA ARG A 25 -6.48 15.54 -5.44
C ARG A 25 -7.78 16.28 -5.08
N PRO A 26 -8.83 16.35 -5.92
CA PRO A 26 -10.08 17.02 -5.54
C PRO A 26 -10.92 16.23 -4.54
N ILE A 27 -10.60 14.96 -4.27
CA ILE A 27 -11.31 14.13 -3.28
C ILE A 27 -11.28 14.84 -1.93
N LYS A 28 -12.46 15.07 -1.35
CA LYS A 28 -12.58 15.74 -0.06
C LYS A 28 -12.09 14.82 1.06
N GLY A 29 -11.15 15.31 1.88
CA GLY A 29 -10.59 14.55 2.99
C GLY A 29 -9.58 13.48 2.56
N LEU A 30 -8.99 13.60 1.35
CA LEU A 30 -7.85 12.76 0.95
C LEU A 30 -6.73 12.87 2.00
N PRO A 31 -6.11 11.75 2.45
CA PRO A 31 -5.04 11.81 3.44
C PRO A 31 -3.85 12.64 2.96
N GLU A 32 -3.26 13.41 3.86
CA GLU A 32 -2.09 14.28 3.59
C GLU A 32 -0.91 13.50 2.97
N ALA A 33 -0.78 12.22 3.32
CA ALA A 33 0.21 11.31 2.74
C ALA A 33 0.24 11.35 1.19
N PHE A 34 -0.90 11.50 0.51
CA PHE A 34 -0.93 11.61 -0.96
C PHE A 34 -0.26 12.90 -1.45
N ASP A 35 -0.46 14.02 -0.75
CA ASP A 35 0.17 15.30 -1.07
C ASP A 35 1.67 15.24 -0.84
N VAL A 36 2.09 14.57 0.25
CA VAL A 36 3.50 14.36 0.56
C VAL A 36 4.19 13.48 -0.48
N VAL A 37 3.54 12.41 -0.92
CA VAL A 37 4.03 11.58 -2.04
C VAL A 37 4.26 12.45 -3.27
N GLN A 38 3.28 13.26 -3.67
CA GLN A 38 3.39 14.17 -4.82
C GLN A 38 4.51 15.20 -4.63
N TYR A 39 4.72 15.71 -3.43
CA TYR A 39 5.77 16.67 -3.11
C TYR A 39 7.18 16.12 -3.34
N HIS A 40 7.40 14.82 -3.11
CA HIS A 40 8.71 14.18 -3.25
C HIS A 40 9.00 13.60 -4.65
N LEU A 41 7.99 13.42 -5.52
CA LEU A 41 8.20 12.92 -6.90
C LEU A 41 9.27 13.70 -7.69
N PRO A 42 9.35 15.03 -7.64
CA PRO A 42 10.39 15.79 -8.36
C PRO A 42 11.81 15.43 -7.93
N LEU A 43 12.03 15.10 -6.65
CA LEU A 43 13.35 14.68 -6.14
C LEU A 43 13.73 13.29 -6.67
N VAL A 44 12.76 12.38 -6.74
CA VAL A 44 12.93 11.06 -7.37
C VAL A 44 13.29 11.22 -8.85
N LEU A 45 12.53 12.00 -9.61
CA LEU A 45 12.79 12.26 -11.03
C LEU A 45 14.17 12.88 -11.26
N ARG A 46 14.55 13.87 -10.46
CA ARG A 46 15.88 14.48 -10.55
C ARG A 46 16.99 13.44 -10.36
N THR A 47 16.84 12.54 -9.40
CA THR A 47 17.83 11.49 -9.15
C THR A 47 17.91 10.49 -10.30
N LEU A 48 16.75 10.12 -10.87
CA LEU A 48 16.67 9.21 -12.01
C LEU A 48 17.23 9.82 -13.31
N TRP A 49 17.04 11.12 -13.56
CA TRP A 49 17.67 11.77 -14.73
C TRP A 49 19.18 11.82 -14.61
N ILE A 50 19.70 12.14 -13.42
CA ILE A 50 21.14 12.07 -13.16
C ILE A 50 21.65 10.63 -13.36
N ALA A 51 20.86 9.63 -12.96
CA ALA A 51 21.16 8.24 -13.21
C ALA A 51 21.22 7.88 -14.67
N GLN A 52 20.21 8.31 -15.42
CA GLN A 52 20.13 8.08 -16.84
C GLN A 52 21.33 8.70 -17.57
N ASP A 53 21.68 9.96 -17.27
CA ASP A 53 22.84 10.64 -17.86
C ASP A 53 24.15 9.90 -17.51
N THR A 54 24.32 9.52 -16.25
CA THR A 54 25.50 8.76 -15.78
C THR A 54 25.63 7.39 -16.45
N LEU A 55 24.51 6.74 -16.77
CA LEU A 55 24.47 5.45 -17.43
C LEU A 55 24.61 5.54 -18.96
N TYR A 56 24.31 6.70 -19.56
CA TYR A 56 24.57 6.99 -20.97
C TYR A 56 26.04 7.34 -21.22
N ASP A 57 26.67 8.04 -20.29
CA ASP A 57 28.11 8.26 -20.32
C ASP A 57 28.80 6.90 -20.22
N ASP A 58 29.50 6.52 -21.29
CA ASP A 58 30.19 5.23 -21.47
C ASP A 58 31.44 5.13 -20.59
N HIS A 59 31.23 5.31 -19.28
CA HIS A 59 32.21 4.98 -18.27
C HIS A 59 32.34 3.46 -18.21
N GLU A 60 33.58 3.00 -18.09
CA GLU A 60 33.90 1.59 -17.90
C GLU A 60 33.37 1.15 -16.52
N ILE A 61 32.07 0.85 -16.46
CA ILE A 61 31.40 0.39 -15.25
C ILE A 61 31.76 -1.07 -15.04
N ILE A 62 32.40 -1.37 -13.90
CA ILE A 62 32.74 -2.72 -13.50
C ILE A 62 31.44 -3.50 -13.25
N GLU A 63 31.42 -4.78 -13.63
CA GLU A 63 30.22 -5.63 -13.61
C GLU A 63 29.51 -5.66 -12.24
N ASP A 64 30.26 -5.73 -11.13
CA ASP A 64 29.70 -5.73 -9.78
C ASP A 64 28.96 -4.42 -9.45
N GLU A 65 29.51 -3.27 -9.86
CA GLU A 65 28.87 -1.98 -9.65
C GLU A 65 27.59 -1.87 -10.50
N ARG A 66 27.62 -2.37 -11.74
CA ARG A 66 26.45 -2.45 -12.62
C ARG A 66 25.35 -3.32 -11.99
N ASN A 67 25.69 -4.49 -11.48
CA ASN A 67 24.74 -5.42 -10.86
C ASN A 67 24.07 -4.81 -9.62
N ASN A 68 24.84 -4.08 -8.80
CA ASN A 68 24.29 -3.36 -7.66
C ASN A 68 23.31 -2.26 -8.09
N VAL A 69 23.66 -1.46 -9.11
CA VAL A 69 22.76 -0.44 -9.67
C VAL A 69 21.47 -1.08 -10.21
N VAL A 70 21.58 -2.18 -10.96
CA VAL A 70 20.41 -2.92 -11.46
C VAL A 70 19.53 -3.39 -10.31
N ALA A 71 20.09 -3.95 -9.24
CA ALA A 71 19.32 -4.42 -8.09
C ALA A 71 18.57 -3.27 -7.38
N ILE A 72 19.23 -2.12 -7.19
CA ILE A 72 18.62 -0.93 -6.60
C ILE A 72 17.46 -0.43 -7.47
N LEU A 73 17.69 -0.27 -8.78
CA LEU A 73 16.68 0.21 -9.72
C LEU A 73 15.50 -0.76 -9.83
N GLN A 74 15.75 -2.08 -9.87
CA GLN A 74 14.69 -3.09 -9.92
C GLN A 74 13.80 -3.02 -8.67
N SER A 75 14.41 -2.85 -7.49
CA SER A 75 13.66 -2.70 -6.25
C SER A 75 12.80 -1.44 -6.27
N SER A 76 13.36 -0.28 -6.66
CA SER A 76 12.60 0.97 -6.79
C SER A 76 11.51 0.90 -7.85
N HIS A 77 11.74 0.17 -8.94
CA HIS A 77 10.74 -0.06 -10.00
C HIS A 77 9.52 -0.80 -9.48
N ASN A 78 9.72 -1.90 -8.75
CA ASN A 78 8.60 -2.63 -8.14
C ASN A 78 7.79 -1.74 -7.18
N GLN A 79 8.45 -0.92 -6.35
CA GLN A 79 7.77 0.01 -5.45
C GLN A 79 6.98 1.08 -6.21
N ALA A 80 7.55 1.62 -7.29
CA ALA A 80 6.88 2.61 -8.13
C ALA A 80 5.66 2.02 -8.85
N GLN A 81 5.74 0.76 -9.32
CA GLN A 81 4.62 0.06 -9.95
C GLN A 81 3.46 -0.11 -8.98
N GLU A 82 3.75 -0.52 -7.74
CA GLU A 82 2.73 -0.66 -6.71
C GLU A 82 2.11 0.69 -6.34
N LEU A 83 2.92 1.75 -6.23
CA LEU A 83 2.43 3.09 -5.98
C LEU A 83 1.45 3.55 -7.08
N LEU A 84 1.79 3.34 -8.35
CA LEU A 84 0.91 3.65 -9.47
C LEU A 84 -0.36 2.80 -9.45
N ARG A 85 -0.25 1.50 -9.19
CA ARG A 85 -1.40 0.58 -9.10
C ARG A 85 -2.43 1.08 -8.09
N VAL A 86 -1.96 1.52 -6.92
CA VAL A 86 -2.81 2.06 -5.85
C VAL A 86 -3.48 3.36 -6.28
N PHE A 87 -2.71 4.29 -6.84
CA PHE A 87 -3.22 5.57 -7.33
C PHE A 87 -4.29 5.38 -8.42
N ASP A 88 -4.04 4.47 -9.38
CA ASP A 88 -4.98 4.17 -10.46
C ASP A 88 -6.26 3.51 -9.96
N LYS A 89 -6.19 2.69 -8.89
CA LYS A 89 -7.38 2.08 -8.29
C LYS A 89 -8.26 3.13 -7.61
N VAL A 90 -7.69 4.10 -6.92
CA VAL A 90 -8.41 5.26 -6.37
C VAL A 90 -9.00 6.12 -7.49
N LYS A 91 -8.24 6.35 -8.57
CA LYS A 91 -8.69 7.15 -9.71
C LYS A 91 -9.89 6.55 -10.43
N LYS A 92 -9.89 5.24 -10.69
CA LYS A 92 -11.00 4.56 -11.39
C LYS A 92 -12.35 4.80 -10.72
N GLU A 93 -12.37 4.89 -9.40
CA GLU A 93 -13.59 5.23 -8.66
C GLU A 93 -14.07 6.65 -8.94
N CYS A 94 -13.18 7.56 -9.35
CA CYS A 94 -13.52 8.95 -9.64
C CYS A 94 -13.90 9.19 -11.11
N GLU A 95 -13.62 8.27 -12.03
CA GLU A 95 -13.68 8.50 -13.49
C GLU A 95 -15.10 8.75 -14.05
N ASN A 96 -16.15 8.49 -13.26
CA ASN A 96 -17.54 8.68 -13.69
C ASN A 96 -18.31 9.71 -12.85
N ASP A 97 -17.68 10.32 -11.85
CA ASP A 97 -18.34 11.25 -10.95
C ASP A 97 -18.05 12.69 -11.37
N LYS A 98 -19.11 13.49 -11.53
CA LYS A 98 -18.97 14.91 -11.88
C LYS A 98 -18.61 15.75 -10.67
N ASP A 99 -18.93 15.24 -9.48
CA ASP A 99 -18.68 15.90 -8.21
C ASP A 99 -17.46 15.27 -7.51
N ALA A 100 -16.76 16.08 -6.73
CA ALA A 100 -15.67 15.60 -5.90
C ALA A 100 -16.19 14.61 -4.85
N LYS A 101 -15.76 13.35 -4.97
CA LYS A 101 -16.05 12.29 -4.00
C LYS A 101 -15.44 12.61 -2.63
N GLU A 102 -16.04 12.05 -1.58
CA GLU A 102 -15.48 12.09 -0.23
C GLU A 102 -14.58 10.87 0.00
N TRP A 103 -13.46 11.06 0.70
CA TRP A 103 -12.52 9.99 1.01
C TRP A 103 -13.18 8.80 1.70
N ALA A 104 -14.14 9.06 2.59
CA ALA A 104 -14.92 8.02 3.27
C ALA A 104 -15.59 7.03 2.31
N GLN A 105 -15.94 7.46 1.09
CA GLN A 105 -16.57 6.62 0.08
C GLN A 105 -15.56 5.77 -0.70
N ILE A 106 -14.30 6.21 -0.78
CA ILE A 106 -13.24 5.56 -1.58
C ILE A 106 -12.30 4.73 -0.69
N ARG A 107 -12.30 4.97 0.62
CA ARG A 107 -11.39 4.34 1.59
C ARG A 107 -11.37 2.81 1.50
N SER A 108 -12.50 2.16 1.29
CA SER A 108 -12.55 0.69 1.14
C SER A 108 -11.82 0.21 -0.13
N VAL A 109 -11.89 0.96 -1.22
CA VAL A 109 -11.17 0.66 -2.46
C VAL A 109 -9.68 0.89 -2.29
N TYR A 110 -9.29 1.92 -1.54
CA TYR A 110 -7.89 2.15 -1.17
C TYR A 110 -7.34 1.00 -0.32
N HIS A 111 -8.08 0.56 0.71
CA HIS A 111 -7.71 -0.58 1.54
C HIS A 111 -7.54 -1.86 0.71
N GLU A 112 -8.50 -2.15 -0.17
CA GLU A 112 -8.43 -3.28 -1.09
C GLU A 112 -7.33 -3.11 -2.17
N ALA A 113 -6.84 -1.90 -2.43
CA ALA A 113 -5.67 -1.68 -3.29
C ALA A 113 -4.37 -2.12 -2.60
N LEU A 114 -4.29 -1.95 -1.29
CA LEU A 114 -3.15 -2.32 -0.47
C LEU A 114 -3.17 -3.79 -0.01
N ARG A 115 -4.27 -4.50 -0.27
CA ARG A 115 -4.38 -5.92 0.07
C ARG A 115 -3.27 -6.74 -0.60
N GLY A 116 -2.64 -7.61 0.18
CA GLY A 116 -1.49 -8.42 -0.25
C GLY A 116 -0.15 -7.66 -0.23
N MET A 117 -0.15 -6.39 0.18
CA MET A 117 1.05 -5.58 0.41
C MET A 117 1.20 -5.36 1.92
N GLU A 118 1.72 -6.36 2.64
CA GLU A 118 1.88 -6.28 4.09
C GLU A 118 2.66 -5.01 4.48
N GLY A 119 2.07 -4.20 5.35
CA GLY A 119 2.67 -2.97 5.88
C GLY A 119 2.99 -1.89 4.84
N SER A 120 2.47 -1.98 3.62
CA SER A 120 2.77 -1.02 2.56
C SER A 120 1.64 -0.02 2.42
N THR A 121 1.88 1.22 2.84
CA THR A 121 1.05 2.39 2.55
C THR A 121 1.69 3.26 1.45
N VAL A 122 0.99 4.26 0.93
CA VAL A 122 1.56 5.12 -0.13
C VAL A 122 2.81 5.87 0.35
N GLU A 123 2.84 6.27 1.61
CA GLU A 123 3.99 6.89 2.25
C GLU A 123 5.15 5.90 2.43
N GLN A 124 4.88 4.64 2.79
CA GLN A 124 5.91 3.61 2.92
C GLN A 124 6.51 3.25 1.55
N LEU A 125 5.69 3.13 0.50
CA LEU A 125 6.15 2.93 -0.88
C LEU A 125 7.07 4.07 -1.33
N MET A 126 6.67 5.33 -1.08
CA MET A 126 7.49 6.49 -1.44
C MET A 126 8.82 6.53 -0.65
N LYS A 127 8.78 6.21 0.64
CA LYS A 127 9.99 6.10 1.47
C LYS A 127 10.95 5.06 0.90
N ASP A 128 10.46 3.91 0.44
CA ASP A 128 11.31 2.86 -0.13
C ASP A 128 11.89 3.26 -1.49
N ILE A 129 11.12 3.98 -2.31
CA ILE A 129 11.63 4.60 -3.55
C ILE A 129 12.77 5.59 -3.23
N LEU A 130 12.56 6.51 -2.29
CA LEU A 130 13.58 7.48 -1.87
C LEU A 130 14.81 6.79 -1.25
N GLY A 131 14.62 5.72 -0.49
CA GLY A 131 15.70 4.88 0.02
C GLY A 131 16.52 4.25 -1.10
N GLY A 132 15.87 3.80 -2.17
CA GLY A 132 16.54 3.35 -3.39
C GLY A 132 17.32 4.47 -4.08
N MET A 133 16.72 5.66 -4.22
CA MET A 133 17.40 6.83 -4.80
C MET A 133 18.63 7.25 -3.99
N LYS A 134 18.55 7.19 -2.65
CA LYS A 134 19.68 7.44 -1.76
C LYS A 134 20.80 6.42 -1.96
N LYS A 135 20.46 5.13 -2.02
CA LYS A 135 21.45 4.07 -2.31
C LYS A 135 22.11 4.26 -3.68
N LEU A 136 21.34 4.70 -4.66
CA LEU A 136 21.82 4.99 -6.01
C LEU A 136 22.79 6.17 -6.01
N ALA A 137 22.43 7.28 -5.37
CA ALA A 137 23.29 8.46 -5.20
C ALA A 137 24.59 8.12 -4.46
N SER A 138 24.52 7.23 -3.48
CA SER A 138 25.69 6.77 -2.74
C SER A 138 26.55 5.71 -3.45
N SER A 139 26.14 5.23 -4.63
CA SER A 139 26.90 4.22 -5.38
C SER A 139 28.12 4.83 -6.06
N GLN A 140 29.22 4.08 -6.15
CA GLN A 140 30.53 4.60 -6.59
C GLN A 140 30.50 5.21 -8.00
N ILE A 141 29.73 4.63 -8.93
CA ILE A 141 29.57 5.13 -10.29
C ILE A 141 29.00 6.56 -10.26
N PHE A 142 28.00 6.78 -9.41
CA PHE A 142 27.31 8.06 -9.27
C PHE A 142 28.14 9.07 -8.49
N LYS A 143 28.87 8.61 -7.47
CA LYS A 143 29.78 9.47 -6.70
C LYS A 143 30.84 10.15 -7.56
N ARG A 144 31.32 9.47 -8.60
CA ARG A 144 32.33 10.01 -9.53
C ARG A 144 31.78 11.14 -10.39
N VAL A 145 30.51 11.07 -10.79
CA VAL A 145 29.87 12.07 -11.66
C VAL A 145 29.37 13.28 -10.86
N LEU A 146 28.82 13.07 -9.66
CA LEU A 146 28.19 14.13 -8.88
C LEU A 146 29.15 14.94 -7.96
N GLN A 147 30.47 14.94 -8.19
CA GLN A 147 31.50 15.47 -7.25
C GLN A 147 31.20 16.84 -6.58
N HIS A 148 30.42 17.73 -7.20
CA HIS A 148 30.02 19.03 -6.61
C HIS A 148 28.55 19.14 -6.14
N ASN A 149 27.67 18.20 -6.50
CA ASN A 149 26.23 18.24 -6.20
C ASN A 149 25.78 17.13 -5.24
N MET A 150 26.70 16.26 -4.79
CA MET A 150 26.39 15.08 -3.99
C MET A 150 25.89 15.35 -2.60
N GLU A 151 26.60 16.18 -1.83
CA GLU A 151 26.22 16.47 -0.44
C GLU A 151 24.79 17.02 -0.40
N THR A 152 24.45 17.92 -1.35
CA THR A 152 23.11 18.48 -1.45
C THR A 152 22.03 17.47 -1.87
N LEU A 153 22.35 16.48 -2.73
CA LEU A 153 21.36 15.49 -3.17
C LEU A 153 21.12 14.41 -2.11
N GLU A 154 22.18 13.86 -1.53
CA GLU A 154 22.05 12.85 -0.47
C GLU A 154 21.35 13.43 0.76
N GLU A 155 21.66 14.67 1.14
CA GLU A 155 20.97 15.38 2.22
C GLU A 155 19.48 15.61 1.90
N ALA A 156 19.15 16.04 0.67
CA ALA A 156 17.76 16.24 0.27
C ALA A 156 16.96 14.92 0.32
N LEU A 157 17.57 13.80 -0.09
CA LEU A 157 16.96 12.47 -0.02
C LEU A 157 16.76 12.00 1.42
N GLU A 158 17.75 12.24 2.28
CA GLU A 158 17.66 11.92 3.71
C GLU A 158 16.55 12.74 4.40
N GLU A 159 16.48 14.05 4.13
CA GLU A 159 15.44 14.91 4.69
C GLU A 159 14.04 14.52 4.16
N ALA A 160 13.93 14.14 2.89
CA ALA A 160 12.67 13.63 2.34
C ALA A 160 12.20 12.34 3.05
N ILE A 161 13.11 11.40 3.30
CA ILE A 161 12.81 10.18 4.07
C ILE A 161 12.36 10.53 5.49
N ARG A 162 13.05 11.46 6.17
CA ARG A 162 12.67 11.91 7.52
C ARG A 162 11.32 12.62 7.54
N TYR A 163 11.01 13.39 6.50
CA TYR A 163 9.73 14.08 6.39
C TYR A 163 8.58 13.10 6.30
N ILE A 164 8.68 12.10 5.41
CA ILE A 164 7.65 11.06 5.24
C ILE A 164 7.37 10.29 6.53
N LEU A 165 8.39 9.98 7.32
CA LEU A 165 8.23 9.26 8.59
C LEU A 165 7.42 10.02 9.65
N LYS A 166 7.21 11.33 9.47
CA LYS A 166 6.46 12.18 10.42
C LYS A 166 5.01 12.41 10.00
N VAL A 167 4.65 12.00 8.78
CA VAL A 167 3.31 12.20 8.23
C VAL A 167 2.34 11.22 8.89
N GLU A 168 1.11 11.66 9.12
CA GLU A 168 0.05 10.78 9.59
C GLU A 168 -0.19 9.66 8.55
N PRO A 169 -0.22 8.38 8.97
CA PRO A 169 -0.42 7.28 8.04
C PRO A 169 -1.71 7.42 7.24
N SER A 170 -1.65 7.05 5.96
CA SER A 170 -2.82 7.07 5.08
C SER A 170 -3.87 6.01 5.47
N LEU A 171 -3.44 4.97 6.18
CA LEU A 171 -4.29 4.01 6.88
C LEU A 171 -3.77 3.77 8.30
N PRO A 172 -4.65 3.74 9.31
CA PRO A 172 -4.27 3.33 10.66
C PRO A 172 -3.83 1.86 10.70
N ASP A 173 -2.83 1.55 11.52
CA ASP A 173 -2.29 0.19 11.71
C ASP A 173 -3.37 -0.85 12.07
N LEU A 174 -4.41 -0.43 12.78
CA LEU A 174 -5.53 -1.29 13.19
C LEU A 174 -6.31 -1.86 11.99
N GLU A 175 -6.29 -1.18 10.84
CA GLU A 175 -7.05 -1.60 9.66
C GLU A 175 -6.34 -2.68 8.84
N PHE A 176 -5.05 -2.91 9.07
CA PHE A 176 -4.33 -4.03 8.46
C PHE A 176 -4.67 -5.37 9.11
N ASN A 177 -5.07 -5.38 10.39
CA ASN A 177 -5.29 -6.59 11.19
C ASN A 177 -6.73 -7.14 11.14
N ASN A 178 -7.67 -6.43 10.51
CA ASN A 178 -9.08 -6.83 10.48
C ASN A 178 -9.39 -7.97 9.47
N ASP A 179 -8.39 -8.46 8.74
CA ASP A 179 -8.52 -9.63 7.86
C ASP A 179 -8.44 -10.96 8.65
N GLU A 180 -7.99 -10.94 9.91
CA GLU A 180 -8.22 -12.05 10.84
C GLU A 180 -9.58 -11.87 11.53
N ARG A 181 -10.65 -12.35 10.87
CA ARG A 181 -11.81 -12.81 11.65
C ARG A 181 -11.32 -13.97 12.52
N ILE A 182 -10.86 -13.65 13.74
CA ILE A 182 -10.57 -14.64 14.75
C ILE A 182 -11.92 -15.28 15.08
N PHE A 183 -12.20 -16.44 14.48
CA PHE A 183 -13.20 -17.36 14.99
C PHE A 183 -12.63 -17.95 16.28
N THR A 184 -12.80 -17.25 17.40
CA THR A 184 -12.59 -17.86 18.71
C THR A 184 -13.74 -18.83 18.96
N SER A 185 -13.54 -20.11 18.63
CA SER A 185 -14.36 -21.17 19.24
C SER A 185 -13.82 -21.42 20.64
N GLU A 186 -14.44 -20.86 21.67
CA GLU A 186 -14.24 -21.35 23.03
C GLU A 186 -14.94 -22.70 23.15
N GLN A 187 -14.14 -23.77 23.26
CA GLN A 187 -14.64 -25.07 23.70
C GLN A 187 -14.64 -25.07 25.22
N ASP A 188 -15.80 -24.85 25.83
CA ASP A 188 -16.00 -25.20 27.24
C ASP A 188 -16.42 -26.67 27.34
N ALA A 189 -16.05 -27.34 28.44
CA ALA A 189 -16.04 -28.78 28.64
C ALA A 189 -17.44 -29.46 28.73
N THR A 190 -18.46 -28.88 28.09
CA THR A 190 -19.83 -29.42 28.05
C THR A 190 -20.41 -29.52 26.63
N GLY A 191 -19.61 -29.27 25.58
CA GLY A 191 -20.00 -29.61 24.20
C GLY A 191 -21.11 -28.73 23.59
N VAL A 192 -21.25 -27.47 24.02
CA VAL A 192 -22.16 -26.49 23.41
C VAL A 192 -21.35 -25.52 22.56
N ILE A 193 -21.64 -25.44 21.26
CA ILE A 193 -21.06 -24.45 20.34
C ILE A 193 -21.95 -23.20 20.38
N LEU A 194 -21.44 -22.09 20.93
CA LEU A 194 -22.06 -20.77 20.79
C LEU A 194 -21.48 -20.06 19.56
N GLN A 195 -22.29 -19.84 18.52
CA GLN A 195 -21.97 -18.91 17.45
C GLN A 195 -22.31 -17.49 17.92
N GLN A 196 -21.29 -16.68 18.20
CA GLN A 196 -21.48 -15.23 18.33
C GLN A 196 -21.32 -14.60 16.95
N ASN A 197 -22.44 -14.25 16.32
CA ASN A 197 -22.44 -13.29 15.23
C ASN A 197 -22.29 -11.90 15.86
N GLY A 198 -21.10 -11.31 15.71
CA GLY A 198 -20.87 -9.91 16.08
C GLY A 198 -21.66 -8.98 15.16
N LEU A 199 -22.91 -8.71 15.52
CA LEU A 199 -23.68 -7.58 15.03
C LEU A 199 -23.62 -6.48 16.09
N GLN A 200 -23.13 -5.33 15.63
CA GLN A 200 -23.12 -4.06 16.32
C GLN A 200 -24.49 -3.78 16.94
N GLU A 201 -24.46 -3.34 18.20
CA GLU A 201 -25.60 -3.05 19.08
C GLU A 201 -26.78 -2.42 18.34
N ASN A 202 -27.95 -3.05 18.43
CA ASN A 202 -29.14 -2.47 19.06
C ASN A 202 -30.31 -3.47 19.10
N THR A 203 -30.82 -3.70 20.32
CA THR A 203 -32.06 -4.42 20.68
C THR A 203 -32.18 -5.92 20.32
N CYS A 204 -31.82 -6.79 21.27
CA CYS A 204 -32.30 -8.18 21.29
C CYS A 204 -33.53 -8.30 22.21
N MET A 205 -34.72 -8.34 21.61
CA MET A 205 -35.94 -8.84 22.23
C MET A 205 -35.85 -10.38 22.19
N PHE A 206 -35.97 -11.03 23.36
CA PHE A 206 -35.99 -12.49 23.48
C PHE A 206 -37.24 -13.07 22.82
N ASP A 207 -37.07 -14.02 21.89
CA ASP A 207 -38.15 -14.90 21.44
C ASP A 207 -37.66 -16.36 21.54
N SER A 208 -38.09 -17.04 22.60
CA SER A 208 -37.85 -18.48 22.79
C SER A 208 -38.84 -19.26 21.93
N GLY A 209 -38.45 -19.51 20.68
CA GLY A 209 -39.17 -20.39 19.75
C GLY A 209 -38.96 -21.87 20.08
N ALA A 210 -40.05 -22.53 20.49
CA ALA A 210 -40.15 -23.94 20.78
C ALA A 210 -39.78 -24.84 19.58
N ILE A 211 -39.03 -25.92 19.85
CA ILE A 211 -38.75 -26.99 18.89
C ILE A 211 -40.00 -27.89 18.80
N CYS A 212 -40.74 -27.79 17.69
CA CYS A 212 -41.76 -28.77 17.31
C CYS A 212 -41.11 -29.93 16.55
N PHE A 213 -40.90 -31.08 17.22
CA PHE A 213 -40.73 -32.36 16.54
C PHE A 213 -42.11 -32.93 16.20
N ASN A 214 -42.36 -33.15 14.90
CA ASN A 214 -43.57 -33.77 14.40
C ASN A 214 -43.20 -35.06 13.68
N GLU A 215 -43.08 -36.16 14.42
CA GLU A 215 -43.14 -37.50 13.84
C GLU A 215 -44.29 -38.26 14.50
N ARG A 216 -45.40 -38.33 13.76
CA ARG A 216 -46.46 -39.32 13.99
C ARG A 216 -45.92 -40.68 13.63
N HIS A 217 -45.87 -41.62 14.56
CA HIS A 217 -46.38 -42.99 14.45
C HIS A 217 -46.79 -43.42 15.87
N GLY A 218 -48.05 -43.85 16.02
CA GLY A 218 -48.69 -44.06 17.33
C GLY A 218 -48.61 -45.49 17.86
N LEU A 219 -49.17 -45.62 19.08
CA LEU A 219 -49.69 -46.83 19.76
C LEU A 219 -48.62 -47.75 20.39
N LEU A 220 -48.64 -48.18 21.66
CA LEU A 220 -49.66 -48.30 22.72
C LEU A 220 -49.00 -48.33 24.13
N PHE A 221 -49.78 -47.95 25.16
CA PHE A 221 -49.85 -48.42 26.58
C PHE A 221 -48.67 -49.24 27.16
N GLY A 222 -48.19 -49.05 28.39
CA GLY A 222 -48.90 -48.77 29.64
C GLY A 222 -48.09 -49.39 30.80
N LYS A 223 -48.34 -48.92 32.02
CA LYS A 223 -47.58 -49.20 33.25
C LYS A 223 -47.62 -50.66 33.75
N HIS A 224 -46.66 -50.91 34.65
CA HIS A 224 -46.68 -51.81 35.83
C HIS A 224 -46.26 -53.29 35.66
N SER A 225 -45.22 -53.59 36.47
CA SER A 225 -44.75 -54.87 37.04
C SER A 225 -44.12 -55.88 36.10
#